data_AF-A0A2T0GSW5-F1
#
_entry.id   AF-A0A2T0GSW5-F1
#
_cell.length_a   1.000
_cell.length_b   1.000
_cell.length_c   1.000
_cell.angle_alpha   90.00
_cell.angle_beta   90.00
_cell.angle_gamma   90.00
#
_symmetry.space_group_name_H-M   'P 1'
#
loop_
_entity.id
_entity.type
_entity.pdbx_description
1 polymer ?
#
loop_
_entity_poly.entity_id
_entity_poly.type
_entity_poly.pdbx_seq_one_letter_code
_entity_poly.pdbx_strand_id
1 'polypeptide(L)'
;MDRTDPQRRAAFDRDFQEALHKVAVDYDTGHIDRVLDDWWGAAVLAEHPPTEREEEIKARADRGDFTGLVHIDEHGHSWREDEHGLLWRTDAHGQLWRQPPEGTTDKAPANTTRQQEGD
;
A
#
# COMPACT_ATOMS: atom_id res chain seq x y z
N MET A 1 -3.28 -11.83 -12.38
CA MET A 1 -1.91 -12.35 -12.52
C MET A 1 -1.84 -13.71 -11.86
N ASP A 2 -1.30 -14.71 -12.54
CA ASP A 2 -1.39 -16.11 -12.12
C ASP A 2 -0.30 -16.48 -11.11
N ARG A 3 -0.71 -17.02 -9.96
CA ARG A 3 0.15 -17.50 -8.85
C ARG A 3 1.03 -18.68 -9.26
N THR A 4 0.79 -19.26 -10.43
CA THR A 4 1.49 -20.44 -10.94
C THR A 4 2.52 -20.12 -12.00
N ASP A 5 2.75 -18.85 -12.35
CA ASP A 5 3.76 -18.47 -13.33
C ASP A 5 5.15 -18.99 -12.90
N PRO A 6 5.65 -20.07 -13.53
CA PRO A 6 6.88 -20.72 -13.11
C PRO A 6 8.08 -19.82 -13.32
N GLN A 7 8.01 -18.89 -14.28
CA GLN A 7 9.09 -17.98 -14.62
C GLN A 7 9.25 -16.91 -13.53
N ARG A 8 8.15 -16.42 -12.98
CA ARG A 8 8.17 -15.46 -11.86
C ARG A 8 8.71 -16.10 -10.58
N ARG A 9 8.30 -17.34 -10.29
CA ARG A 9 8.82 -18.07 -9.12
C ARG A 9 10.31 -18.38 -9.25
N ALA A 10 10.76 -18.77 -10.44
CA ALA A 10 12.19 -18.99 -10.71
C ALA A 10 13.02 -17.70 -10.58
N ALA A 11 12.46 -16.55 -10.97
CA ALA A 11 13.12 -15.26 -10.78
C ALA A 11 13.25 -14.91 -9.29
N PHE A 12 12.19 -15.06 -8.50
CA PHE A 12 12.24 -14.89 -7.04
C PHE A 12 13.30 -15.80 -6.40
N ASP A 13 13.26 -17.11 -6.71
CA ASP A 13 14.19 -18.08 -6.12
C ASP A 13 15.64 -17.71 -6.44
N ARG A 14 15.94 -17.28 -7.68
CA ARG A 14 17.28 -16.81 -8.06
C ARG A 14 17.69 -15.59 -7.24
N ASP A 15 16.85 -14.56 -7.19
CA ASP A 15 17.18 -13.28 -6.54
C ASP A 15 17.33 -13.48 -5.02
N PHE A 16 16.51 -14.33 -4.41
CA PHE A 16 16.59 -14.69 -3.00
C PHE A 16 17.85 -15.50 -2.67
N GLN A 17 18.24 -16.46 -3.53
CA GLN A 17 19.50 -17.21 -3.35
C GLN A 17 20.72 -16.29 -3.49
N GLU A 18 20.69 -15.33 -4.41
CA GLU A 18 21.76 -14.33 -4.53
C GLU A 18 21.85 -13.46 -3.28
N ALA A 19 20.72 -13.02 -2.72
CA ALA A 19 20.69 -12.26 -1.47
C ALA A 19 21.28 -13.07 -0.30
N LEU A 20 20.91 -14.35 -0.15
CA LEU A 20 21.49 -15.24 0.86
C LEU A 20 23.00 -15.39 0.70
N HIS A 21 23.50 -15.48 -0.53
CA HIS A 21 24.94 -15.54 -0.78
C HIS A 21 25.64 -14.25 -0.33
N LYS A 22 25.05 -13.08 -0.58
CA LYS A 22 25.60 -11.79 -0.12
C LYS A 22 25.62 -11.70 1.41
N VAL A 23 24.52 -12.07 2.08
CA VAL A 23 24.45 -12.14 3.55
C VAL A 23 25.52 -13.06 4.12
N ALA A 24 25.82 -14.19 3.47
CA ALA A 24 26.88 -15.10 3.93
C ALA A 24 28.28 -14.46 3.86
N VAL A 25 28.49 -13.45 3.01
CA VAL A 25 29.76 -12.75 2.83
C VAL A 25 29.87 -11.55 3.78
N ASP A 26 28.82 -10.73 3.90
CA ASP A 26 28.88 -9.45 4.60
C ASP A 26 28.03 -9.38 5.89
N TYR A 27 27.24 -10.42 6.18
CA TYR A 27 26.30 -10.51 7.31
C TYR A 27 25.22 -9.42 7.32
N ASP A 28 24.99 -8.71 6.21
CA ASP A 28 23.92 -7.72 6.07
C ASP A 28 22.61 -8.40 5.62
N THR A 29 21.63 -8.50 6.52
CA THR A 29 20.31 -9.05 6.18
C THR A 29 19.46 -8.11 5.32
N GLY A 30 19.85 -6.85 5.15
CA GLY A 30 19.15 -5.89 4.31
C GLY A 30 19.09 -6.30 2.83
N HIS A 31 19.95 -7.22 2.38
CA HIS A 31 19.83 -7.83 1.04
C HIS A 31 18.56 -8.68 0.90
N ILE A 32 18.16 -9.38 1.96
CA ILE A 32 16.95 -10.19 1.98
C ILE A 32 15.72 -9.28 2.02
N ASP A 33 15.75 -8.24 2.85
CA ASP A 33 14.63 -7.30 3.01
C ASP A 33 14.30 -6.63 1.66
N ARG A 34 15.31 -6.20 0.89
CA ARG A 34 15.09 -5.62 -0.44
C ARG A 34 14.39 -6.57 -1.41
N VAL A 35 14.80 -7.86 -1.42
CA VAL A 35 14.14 -8.86 -2.26
C VAL A 35 12.70 -9.05 -1.81
N LEU A 36 12.46 -9.15 -0.50
CA LEU A 36 11.09 -9.30 0.01
C LEU A 36 10.21 -8.09 -0.30
N ASP A 37 10.73 -6.87 -0.17
CA ASP A 37 9.99 -5.63 -0.48
C ASP A 37 9.59 -5.55 -1.96
N ASP A 38 10.50 -5.90 -2.87
CA ASP A 38 10.24 -5.90 -4.31
C ASP A 38 9.21 -6.98 -4.72
N TRP A 39 9.21 -8.11 -4.01
CA TRP A 39 8.36 -9.26 -4.36
C TRP A 39 7.03 -9.29 -3.62
N TRP A 40 6.92 -8.70 -2.44
CA TRP A 40 5.70 -8.81 -1.64
C TRP A 40 4.48 -8.19 -2.32
N GLY A 41 4.63 -7.01 -2.91
CA GLY A 41 3.53 -6.37 -3.64
C GLY A 41 3.01 -7.23 -4.80
N ALA A 42 3.92 -7.89 -5.53
CA ALA A 42 3.57 -8.79 -6.62
C ALA A 42 2.84 -10.05 -6.14
N ALA A 43 3.25 -10.62 -5.00
CA ALA A 43 2.61 -11.78 -4.40
C ALA A 43 1.21 -11.43 -3.86
N VAL A 44 1.07 -10.31 -3.16
CA VAL A 44 -0.22 -9.82 -2.63
C VAL A 44 -1.21 -9.57 -3.77
N LEU A 45 -0.79 -8.95 -4.88
CA LEU A 45 -1.67 -8.74 -6.04
C LEU A 45 -2.03 -10.04 -6.79
N ALA A 46 -1.23 -11.08 -6.66
CA ALA A 46 -1.57 -12.40 -7.20
C ALA A 46 -2.54 -13.15 -6.26
N GLU A 47 -2.38 -12.98 -4.94
CA GLU A 47 -3.28 -13.56 -3.93
C GLU A 47 -4.62 -12.83 -3.84
N HIS A 48 -4.61 -11.53 -3.98
CA HIS A 48 -5.78 -10.67 -3.98
C HIS A 48 -5.77 -9.87 -5.28
N PRO A 49 -6.19 -10.50 -6.39
CA PRO A 49 -6.37 -9.78 -7.64
C PRO A 49 -7.27 -8.56 -7.40
N PRO A 50 -6.93 -7.39 -7.95
CA PRO A 50 -7.81 -6.24 -7.90
C PRO A 50 -9.20 -6.60 -8.41
N THR A 51 -10.21 -6.10 -7.72
CA THR A 51 -11.60 -6.14 -8.18
C THR A 51 -11.78 -5.24 -9.41
N GLU A 52 -12.82 -5.48 -10.22
CA GLU A 52 -13.15 -4.61 -11.37
C GLU A 52 -13.26 -3.14 -10.95
N ARG A 53 -13.85 -2.88 -9.77
CA ARG A 53 -13.94 -1.54 -9.18
C ARG A 53 -12.58 -0.92 -8.91
N GLU A 54 -11.63 -1.67 -8.34
CA GLU A 54 -10.27 -1.19 -8.07
C GLU A 54 -9.49 -0.97 -9.37
N GLU A 55 -9.70 -1.80 -10.39
CA GLU A 55 -9.12 -1.59 -11.72
C GLU A 55 -9.68 -0.33 -12.40
N GLU A 56 -10.98 -0.06 -12.30
CA GLU A 56 -11.60 1.17 -12.80
C GLU A 56 -11.05 2.42 -12.10
N ILE A 57 -10.93 2.35 -10.77
CA ILE A 57 -10.33 3.41 -9.95
C ILE A 57 -8.89 3.67 -10.39
N LYS A 58 -8.09 2.61 -10.58
CA LYS A 58 -6.72 2.71 -11.08
C LYS A 58 -6.68 3.32 -12.49
N ALA A 59 -7.50 2.84 -13.41
CA ALA A 59 -7.54 3.33 -14.78
C ALA A 59 -7.92 4.82 -14.85
N ARG A 60 -8.78 5.28 -13.95
CA ARG A 60 -9.13 6.69 -13.80
C ARG A 60 -7.95 7.51 -13.29
N ALA A 61 -7.25 7.02 -12.26
CA ALA A 61 -6.04 7.65 -11.74
C ALA A 61 -4.91 7.73 -12.78
N ASP A 62 -4.72 6.68 -13.59
CA ASP A 62 -3.73 6.66 -14.68
C ASP A 62 -4.02 7.74 -15.75
N ARG A 63 -5.29 8.17 -15.88
CA ARG A 63 -5.71 9.28 -16.76
C ARG A 63 -5.60 10.66 -16.07
N GLY A 64 -5.10 10.72 -14.85
CA GLY A 64 -4.96 11.93 -14.05
C GLY A 64 -6.25 12.37 -13.34
N ASP A 65 -7.29 11.54 -13.32
CA ASP A 65 -8.52 11.80 -12.58
C ASP A 65 -8.47 11.12 -11.21
N PHE A 66 -8.32 11.91 -10.16
CA PHE A 66 -8.26 11.46 -8.77
C PHE A 66 -9.57 11.68 -8.01
N THR A 67 -10.66 11.99 -8.73
CA THR A 67 -11.97 12.25 -8.13
C THR A 67 -12.45 11.00 -7.39
N GLY A 68 -12.80 11.14 -6.11
CA GLY A 68 -13.21 10.01 -5.25
C GLY A 68 -12.06 9.10 -4.80
N LEU A 69 -10.81 9.43 -5.11
CA LEU A 69 -9.61 8.85 -4.51
C LEU A 69 -9.00 9.80 -3.47
N VAL A 70 -9.02 11.09 -3.80
CA VAL A 70 -8.47 12.15 -2.96
C VAL A 70 -9.49 13.27 -2.85
N HIS A 71 -9.83 13.64 -1.62
CA HIS A 71 -10.58 14.85 -1.31
C HIS A 71 -9.57 15.97 -1.02
N ILE A 72 -9.67 17.08 -1.75
CA ILE A 72 -8.86 18.27 -1.49
C ILE A 72 -9.74 19.27 -0.76
N ASP A 73 -9.34 19.66 0.46
CA ASP A 73 -10.08 20.67 1.22
C ASP A 73 -9.78 22.10 0.76
N GLU A 74 -10.47 23.09 1.35
CA GLU A 74 -10.30 24.52 1.04
C GLU A 74 -8.88 25.05 1.28
N HIS A 75 -8.09 24.34 2.10
CA HIS A 75 -6.72 24.69 2.43
C HIS A 75 -5.70 23.97 1.54
N GLY A 76 -6.17 23.16 0.58
CA GLY A 76 -5.33 22.39 -0.33
C GLY A 76 -4.76 21.11 0.28
N HIS A 77 -5.26 20.65 1.43
CA HIS A 77 -4.81 19.38 1.99
C HIS A 77 -5.48 18.20 1.28
N SER A 78 -4.67 17.18 0.98
CA SER A 78 -5.14 15.94 0.40
C SER A 78 -5.55 14.92 1.45
N TRP A 79 -6.79 14.50 1.36
CA TRP A 79 -7.42 13.49 2.19
C TRP A 79 -7.75 12.26 1.36
N ARG A 80 -7.53 11.07 1.91
CA ARG A 80 -7.91 9.80 1.27
C ARG A 80 -9.15 9.26 1.96
N GLU A 81 -10.16 8.92 1.18
CA GLU A 81 -11.38 8.32 1.71
C GLU A 81 -11.24 6.79 1.77
N ASP A 82 -11.72 6.17 2.85
CA ASP A 82 -11.85 4.71 2.93
C ASP A 82 -13.27 4.22 2.61
N GLU A 83 -13.50 2.90 2.70
CA GLU A 83 -14.78 2.28 2.37
C GLU A 83 -15.94 2.71 3.27
N HIS A 84 -15.65 3.29 4.43
CA HIS A 84 -16.64 3.80 5.39
C HIS A 84 -16.86 5.31 5.25
N GLY A 85 -16.21 5.95 4.28
CA GLY A 85 -16.28 7.40 4.09
C GLY A 85 -15.42 8.17 5.10
N LEU A 86 -14.50 7.52 5.81
CA LEU A 86 -13.55 8.21 6.68
C LEU A 86 -12.45 8.83 5.82
N LEU A 87 -12.18 10.10 6.07
CA LEU A 87 -11.11 10.84 5.43
C LEU A 87 -9.83 10.76 6.27
N TRP A 88 -8.73 10.37 5.64
CA TRP A 88 -7.42 10.21 6.25
C TRP A 88 -6.40 11.12 5.59
N ARG A 89 -5.61 11.86 6.37
CA ARG A 89 -4.43 12.59 5.85
C ARG A 89 -3.21 12.39 6.73
N THR A 90 -2.04 12.49 6.12
CA THR A 90 -0.77 12.57 6.83
C THR A 90 -0.21 13.97 6.60
N ASP A 91 0.08 14.70 7.67
CA ASP A 91 0.67 16.03 7.55
C ASP A 91 2.19 15.99 7.29
N ALA A 92 2.79 17.16 7.10
CA ALA A 92 4.22 17.31 6.84
C ALA A 92 5.13 16.81 7.98
N HIS A 93 4.58 16.60 9.18
CA HIS A 93 5.28 16.07 10.35
C HIS A 93 5.02 14.58 10.56
N GLY A 94 4.40 13.90 9.57
CA GLY A 94 4.07 12.49 9.64
C GLY A 94 2.92 12.18 10.60
N GLN A 95 2.16 13.18 11.07
CA GLN A 95 1.02 12.93 11.94
C GLN A 95 -0.19 12.53 11.12
N LEU A 96 -0.84 11.45 11.57
CA LEU A 96 -2.07 10.96 10.96
C LEU A 96 -3.27 11.71 11.54
N TRP A 97 -4.12 12.20 10.66
CA TRP A 97 -5.38 12.84 10.98
C TRP A 97 -6.51 12.06 10.33
N ARG A 98 -7.63 11.95 11.04
CA ARG A 98 -8.87 11.33 10.55
C ARG A 98 -10.02 12.32 10.63
N GLN A 99 -10.97 12.21 9.73
CA GLN A 99 -12.22 12.95 9.78
C GLN A 99 -13.37 12.00 9.42
N PRO A 100 -14.32 11.76 10.35
CA PRO A 100 -15.56 11.07 10.04
C PRO A 100 -16.40 11.83 9.03
N PRO A 101 -17.35 11.17 8.35
CA PRO A 101 -18.31 11.83 7.48
C PRO A 101 -19.15 12.90 8.23
N GLU A 102 -19.25 12.78 9.57
CA GLU A 102 -19.90 13.76 10.46
C GLU A 102 -19.07 15.04 10.69
N GLY A 103 -17.84 15.12 10.17
CA GLY A 103 -17.13 16.37 9.88
C GLY A 103 -16.07 16.83 10.88
N THR A 104 -15.93 16.22 12.06
CA THR A 104 -14.90 16.67 13.03
C THR A 104 -13.56 16.00 12.75
N THR A 105 -12.53 16.81 12.44
CA THR A 105 -11.16 16.32 12.26
C THR A 105 -10.47 16.08 13.60
N ASP A 106 -9.92 14.88 13.78
CA ASP A 106 -9.16 14.51 14.97
C ASP A 106 -7.80 13.90 14.61
N LYS A 107 -6.83 14.07 15.50
CA LYS A 107 -5.54 13.38 15.39
C LYS A 107 -5.74 11.89 15.67
N ALA A 108 -5.34 11.03 14.74
CA ALA A 108 -5.43 9.59 14.92
C ALA A 108 -4.32 9.10 15.88
N PRO A 109 -4.62 8.10 16.74
CA PRO A 109 -3.60 7.51 17.60
C PRO A 109 -2.46 6.87 16.77
N ALA A 110 -1.25 6.87 17.33
CA ALA A 110 -0.04 6.40 16.64
C ALA A 110 -0.08 4.92 16.21
N ASN A 111 -0.98 4.11 16.79
CA ASN A 111 -1.18 2.69 16.47
C ASN A 111 -2.46 2.43 15.66
N THR A 112 -3.02 3.43 14.99
CA THR A 112 -4.17 3.21 14.10
C THR A 112 -3.72 2.48 12.83
N THR A 113 -3.70 1.16 12.90
CA THR A 113 -3.61 0.28 11.73
C THR A 113 -5.00 0.15 11.11
N ARG A 114 -5.08 0.21 9.78
CA ARG A 114 -6.29 0.15 8.93
C ARG A 114 -7.19 -1.10 9.11
N GLN A 115 -6.95 -1.94 10.11
CA GLN A 115 -7.54 -3.28 10.28
C GLN A 115 -8.14 -3.55 11.67
N GLN A 116 -8.56 -2.54 12.42
CA GLN A 116 -9.37 -2.79 13.63
C GLN A 116 -10.64 -1.97 13.58
N GLU A 117 -11.67 -2.55 12.97
CA GLU A 117 -13.09 -2.36 13.29
C GLU A 117 -13.90 -3.25 12.32
N GLY A 118 -13.83 -4.56 12.57
CA GLY A 118 -14.73 -5.54 11.98
C GLY A 118 -15.22 -6.43 13.11
N ASP A 119 -16.42 -6.14 13.60
CA ASP A 119 -17.23 -6.97 14.51
C ASP A 119 -18.56 -7.28 13.79
#